data_AF-A0A968DK47-F1
#
_entry.id   AF-A0A968DK47-F1
#
_cell.length_a   1.000
_cell.length_b   1.000
_cell.length_c   1.000
_cell.angle_alpha   90.00
_cell.angle_beta   90.00
_cell.angle_gamma   90.00
#
_symmetry.space_group_name_H-M   'P 1'
#
loop_
_entity.id
_entity.type
_entity.pdbx_description
1 polymer ?
#
loop_
_entity_poly.entity_id
_entity_poly.type
_entity_poly.pdbx_seq_one_letter_code
_entity_poly.pdbx_strand_id
1 'polypeptide(L)'
;MSGPRMVKAPRGTQLTCKSWLIEAPYRMIQNNLDPDVAERPEELVVYGGRGQAARNWDAYDAILDSLKELELDETLLVQSGKPVAVFKSHEDAPKVLIANSNLVPHWATQEHFDELAARGLIMYGQMTAGSWIYIGTQGILQGTYETLASLAKQQGWPSLKGKFVLTAGLGGMGGAQPLAITMNEGVGLIVEVDPVRAQRRLEIGYVDELFDDLDAAIQRVQEATANGEAVSIGLIANAADIYPALVARDVIP
;
A
#
# COMPACT_ATOMS: atom_id res chain seq x y z
N MET A 1 8.08 -19.04 -20.54
CA MET A 1 7.28 -18.45 -19.45
C MET A 1 8.07 -17.28 -18.91
N SER A 2 7.43 -16.13 -18.81
CA SER A 2 7.99 -14.94 -18.19
C SER A 2 8.22 -15.18 -16.70
N GLY A 3 9.13 -14.42 -16.09
CA GLY A 3 9.51 -14.60 -14.70
C GLY A 3 9.89 -13.30 -13.99
N PRO A 4 10.17 -13.42 -12.68
CA PRO A 4 10.50 -12.30 -11.81
C PRO A 4 11.69 -11.49 -12.32
N ARG A 5 11.54 -10.17 -12.27
CA ARG A 5 12.59 -9.21 -12.64
C ARG A 5 12.33 -7.86 -12.00
N MET A 6 13.38 -7.07 -11.88
CA MET A 6 13.27 -5.68 -11.47
C MET A 6 12.49 -4.90 -12.53
N VAL A 7 11.43 -4.24 -12.10
CA VAL A 7 10.58 -3.39 -12.94
C VAL A 7 10.76 -1.95 -12.52
N LYS A 8 10.94 -1.04 -13.47
CA LYS A 8 10.87 0.40 -13.23
C LYS A 8 10.15 1.05 -14.40
N ALA A 9 9.34 2.06 -14.09
CA ALA A 9 8.61 2.79 -15.11
C ALA A 9 9.56 3.66 -15.96
N PRO A 10 9.39 3.70 -17.30
CA PRO A 10 10.13 4.61 -18.17
C PRO A 10 10.03 6.07 -17.72
N ARG A 11 11.10 6.85 -17.98
CA ARG A 11 11.24 8.25 -17.60
C ARG A 11 11.48 9.12 -18.84
N GLY A 12 11.31 10.44 -18.69
CA GLY A 12 11.48 11.40 -19.77
C GLY A 12 10.32 11.43 -20.77
N THR A 13 10.55 12.11 -21.89
CA THR A 13 9.51 12.46 -22.89
C THR A 13 9.39 11.46 -24.05
N GLN A 14 10.30 10.49 -24.16
CA GLN A 14 10.25 9.47 -25.19
C GLN A 14 9.10 8.50 -24.92
N LEU A 15 8.22 8.30 -25.89
CA LEU A 15 7.12 7.35 -25.82
C LEU A 15 7.58 5.94 -26.20
N THR A 16 7.02 4.95 -25.49
CA THR A 16 7.07 3.53 -25.87
C THR A 16 5.78 3.13 -26.61
N CYS A 17 4.64 3.68 -26.19
CA CYS A 17 3.31 3.45 -26.77
C CYS A 17 2.95 4.52 -27.81
N LYS A 18 1.86 4.30 -28.55
CA LYS A 18 1.43 5.18 -29.66
C LYS A 18 0.92 6.57 -29.23
N SER A 19 0.58 6.76 -27.95
CA SER A 19 0.22 8.08 -27.39
C SER A 19 0.44 8.17 -25.88
N TRP A 20 0.41 9.39 -25.34
CA TRP A 20 0.51 9.64 -23.90
C TRP A 20 -0.62 9.01 -23.08
N LEU A 21 -1.85 8.91 -23.63
CA LEU A 21 -2.98 8.29 -22.93
C LEU A 21 -2.81 6.78 -22.74
N ILE A 22 -1.97 6.15 -23.57
CA ILE A 22 -1.65 4.72 -23.51
C ILE A 22 -0.32 4.50 -22.77
N GLU A 23 0.65 5.39 -22.96
CA GLU A 23 1.90 5.42 -22.22
C GLU A 23 1.68 5.59 -20.71
N ALA A 24 0.65 6.37 -20.30
CA ALA A 24 0.32 6.57 -18.90
C ALA A 24 0.04 5.24 -18.16
N PRO A 25 -0.97 4.42 -18.53
CA PRO A 25 -1.17 3.11 -17.89
C PRO A 25 0.04 2.18 -18.06
N TYR A 26 0.76 2.24 -19.19
CA TYR A 26 2.00 1.48 -19.40
C TYR A 26 3.07 1.80 -18.35
N ARG A 27 3.31 3.08 -18.07
CA ARG A 27 4.23 3.51 -17.02
C ARG A 27 3.67 3.21 -15.64
N MET A 28 2.38 3.39 -15.43
CA MET A 28 1.80 3.26 -14.08
C MET A 28 1.74 1.82 -13.58
N ILE A 29 1.48 0.82 -14.44
CA ILE A 29 1.59 -0.59 -14.02
C ILE A 29 3.03 -0.94 -13.61
N GLN A 30 4.02 -0.36 -14.31
CA GLN A 30 5.43 -0.52 -13.97
C GLN A 30 5.81 0.23 -12.69
N ASN A 31 5.23 1.40 -12.44
CA ASN A 31 5.44 2.15 -11.19
C ASN A 31 4.90 1.38 -9.99
N ASN A 32 3.74 0.72 -10.14
CA ASN A 32 3.18 -0.15 -9.11
C ASN A 32 4.12 -1.32 -8.74
N LEU A 33 5.11 -1.66 -9.55
CA LEU A 33 6.08 -2.73 -9.30
C LEU A 33 7.51 -2.21 -9.12
N ASP A 34 7.72 -0.89 -9.03
CA ASP A 34 9.03 -0.32 -8.71
C ASP A 34 9.45 -0.81 -7.31
N PRO A 35 10.67 -1.33 -7.10
CA PRO A 35 11.15 -1.74 -5.78
C PRO A 35 11.05 -0.65 -4.71
N ASP A 36 11.15 0.61 -5.11
CA ASP A 36 11.03 1.75 -4.20
C ASP A 36 9.56 2.00 -3.77
N VAL A 37 8.60 1.40 -4.48
CA VAL A 37 7.15 1.62 -4.31
C VAL A 37 6.46 0.39 -3.73
N ALA A 38 6.64 -0.79 -4.32
CA ALA A 38 5.91 -2.01 -3.99
C ALA A 38 6.48 -2.73 -2.76
N GLU A 39 5.63 -3.48 -2.05
CA GLU A 39 6.06 -4.29 -0.91
C GLU A 39 6.85 -5.55 -1.32
N ARG A 40 6.39 -6.30 -2.33
CA ARG A 40 7.01 -7.54 -2.86
C ARG A 40 6.85 -7.63 -4.38
N PRO A 41 7.52 -6.78 -5.17
CA PRO A 41 7.31 -6.66 -6.61
C PRO A 41 7.66 -7.92 -7.41
N GLU A 42 8.59 -8.76 -6.93
CA GLU A 42 8.97 -10.03 -7.53
C GLU A 42 7.82 -11.04 -7.60
N GLU A 43 6.86 -10.92 -6.67
CA GLU A 43 5.60 -11.69 -6.63
C GLU A 43 4.42 -10.93 -7.27
N LEU A 44 4.69 -9.79 -7.92
CA LEU A 44 3.73 -8.82 -8.45
C LEU A 44 2.87 -8.15 -7.36
N VAL A 45 3.23 -8.30 -6.08
CA VAL A 45 2.47 -7.78 -4.94
C VAL A 45 2.88 -6.34 -4.66
N VAL A 46 1.89 -5.45 -4.75
CA VAL A 46 2.05 -4.02 -4.53
C VAL A 46 1.88 -3.69 -3.04
N TYR A 47 0.74 -4.03 -2.43
CA TYR A 47 0.46 -3.81 -1.00
C TYR A 47 -0.73 -4.64 -0.50
N GLY A 48 -1.08 -4.50 0.79
CA GLY A 48 -2.35 -5.01 1.32
C GLY A 48 -2.45 -6.53 1.33
N GLY A 49 -1.41 -7.21 1.83
CA GLY A 49 -1.32 -8.67 1.85
C GLY A 49 -0.82 -9.21 0.52
N ARG A 50 -1.74 -9.44 -0.44
CA ARG A 50 -1.47 -9.97 -1.78
C ARG A 50 -2.13 -9.17 -2.89
N GLY A 51 -2.32 -7.86 -2.70
CA GLY A 51 -2.83 -6.98 -3.73
C GLY A 51 -1.82 -6.89 -4.87
N GLN A 52 -2.17 -7.37 -6.07
CA GLN A 52 -1.24 -7.53 -7.19
C GLN A 52 -1.53 -6.57 -8.36
N ALA A 53 -0.48 -6.26 -9.12
CA ALA A 53 -0.59 -5.41 -10.33
C ALA A 53 -1.08 -6.19 -11.57
N ALA A 54 -0.73 -7.48 -11.66
CA ALA A 54 -1.12 -8.40 -12.71
C ALA A 54 -1.20 -9.84 -12.14
N ARG A 55 -1.94 -10.72 -12.82
CA ARG A 55 -2.27 -12.06 -12.27
C ARG A 55 -1.04 -12.96 -12.13
N ASN A 56 -0.14 -12.87 -13.10
CA ASN A 56 1.13 -13.59 -13.16
C ASN A 56 2.04 -12.87 -14.18
N TRP A 57 3.29 -13.29 -14.27
CA TRP A 57 4.28 -12.63 -15.14
C TRP A 57 3.93 -12.72 -16.64
N ASP A 58 3.33 -13.83 -17.09
CA ASP A 58 2.88 -13.94 -18.48
C ASP A 58 1.75 -12.94 -18.78
N ALA A 59 0.80 -12.75 -17.84
CA ALA A 59 -0.26 -11.75 -17.97
C ALA A 59 0.28 -10.32 -17.92
N TYR A 60 1.29 -10.07 -17.07
CA TYR A 60 1.98 -8.77 -17.01
C TYR A 60 2.62 -8.41 -18.35
N ASP A 61 3.39 -9.32 -18.94
CA ASP A 61 4.04 -9.11 -20.24
C ASP A 61 3.01 -8.88 -21.34
N ALA A 62 1.95 -9.70 -21.37
CA ALA A 62 0.87 -9.54 -22.31
C ALA A 62 0.15 -8.18 -22.16
N ILE A 63 0.03 -7.62 -20.96
CA ILE A 63 -0.52 -6.27 -20.74
C ILE A 63 0.40 -5.22 -21.36
N LEU A 64 1.71 -5.31 -21.09
CA LEU A 64 2.69 -4.36 -21.64
C LEU A 64 2.69 -4.39 -23.17
N ASP A 65 2.68 -5.58 -23.77
CA ASP A 65 2.67 -5.72 -25.22
C ASP A 65 1.35 -5.27 -25.83
N SER A 66 0.21 -5.56 -25.17
CA SER A 66 -1.09 -5.03 -25.60
C SER A 66 -1.12 -3.50 -25.58
N LEU A 67 -0.55 -2.86 -24.56
CA LEU A 67 -0.49 -1.39 -24.47
C LEU A 67 0.43 -0.76 -25.52
N LYS A 68 1.54 -1.41 -25.91
CA LYS A 68 2.40 -0.91 -26.99
C LYS A 68 1.67 -0.90 -28.34
N GLU A 69 0.87 -1.94 -28.59
CA GLU A 69 0.15 -2.12 -29.86
C GLU A 69 -1.22 -1.44 -29.91
N LEU A 70 -1.79 -1.04 -28.77
CA LEU A 70 -3.14 -0.45 -28.68
C LEU A 70 -3.26 0.82 -29.56
N GLU A 71 -4.29 0.87 -30.40
CA GLU A 71 -4.59 2.05 -31.22
C GLU A 71 -5.37 3.13 -30.44
N LEU A 72 -5.38 4.35 -30.99
CA LEU A 72 -5.99 5.52 -30.33
C LEU A 72 -7.50 5.38 -30.10
N ASP A 73 -8.19 4.63 -30.95
CA ASP A 73 -9.63 4.37 -30.86
C ASP A 73 -9.96 2.98 -30.28
N GLU A 74 -9.00 2.32 -29.63
CA GLU A 74 -9.18 1.01 -29.00
C GLU A 74 -9.21 1.08 -27.46
N THR A 75 -9.78 0.05 -26.84
CA THR A 75 -9.82 -0.17 -25.38
C THR A 75 -9.40 -1.59 -25.04
N LEU A 76 -8.41 -1.71 -24.16
CA LEU A 76 -7.97 -2.97 -23.55
C LEU A 76 -8.89 -3.36 -22.38
N LEU A 77 -9.34 -4.62 -22.35
CA LEU A 77 -10.06 -5.20 -21.22
C LEU A 77 -9.13 -6.06 -20.36
N VAL A 78 -9.05 -5.73 -19.07
CA VAL A 78 -8.29 -6.50 -18.07
C VAL A 78 -9.25 -7.14 -17.08
N GLN A 79 -9.28 -8.47 -17.06
CA GLN A 79 -10.08 -9.26 -16.12
C GLN A 79 -9.17 -9.85 -15.06
N SER A 80 -9.33 -9.47 -13.80
CA SER A 80 -8.50 -9.93 -12.66
C SER A 80 -7.02 -10.02 -13.02
N GLY A 81 -6.44 -8.89 -13.45
CA GLY A 81 -5.03 -8.77 -13.80
C GLY A 81 -4.56 -9.54 -15.05
N LYS A 82 -5.47 -9.98 -15.91
CA LYS A 82 -5.16 -10.64 -17.19
C LYS A 82 -5.74 -9.84 -18.37
N PRO A 83 -4.98 -9.56 -19.43
CA PRO A 83 -5.52 -8.93 -20.63
C PRO A 83 -6.33 -9.97 -21.40
N VAL A 84 -7.61 -9.71 -21.65
CA VAL A 84 -8.53 -10.71 -22.24
C VAL A 84 -9.05 -10.35 -23.62
N ALA A 85 -9.11 -9.06 -23.96
CA ALA A 85 -9.56 -8.59 -25.26
C ALA A 85 -9.16 -7.13 -25.50
N VAL A 86 -9.08 -6.76 -26.77
CA VAL A 86 -9.05 -5.37 -27.23
C VAL A 86 -10.26 -5.17 -28.15
N PHE A 87 -11.02 -4.10 -27.94
CA PHE A 87 -12.15 -3.75 -28.79
C PHE A 87 -12.00 -2.34 -29.33
N LYS A 88 -12.47 -2.15 -30.57
CA LYS A 88 -12.67 -0.82 -31.12
C LYS A 88 -13.73 -0.06 -30.31
N SER A 89 -13.44 1.18 -29.98
CA SER A 89 -14.26 2.12 -29.23
C SER A 89 -14.23 3.48 -29.93
N HIS A 90 -13.67 4.51 -29.31
CA HIS A 90 -13.38 5.82 -29.88
C HIS A 90 -12.23 6.50 -29.09
N GLU A 91 -11.71 7.62 -29.59
CA GLU A 91 -10.56 8.31 -28.99
C GLU A 91 -10.84 8.83 -27.58
N ASP A 92 -12.04 9.35 -27.33
CA ASP A 92 -12.45 9.86 -26.00
C ASP A 92 -12.81 8.77 -24.97
N ALA A 93 -12.79 7.48 -25.36
CA ALA A 93 -13.08 6.37 -24.45
C ALA A 93 -11.87 6.06 -23.56
N PRO A 94 -12.07 5.44 -22.38
CA PRO A 94 -10.96 4.90 -21.60
C PRO A 94 -10.11 3.93 -22.43
N LYS A 95 -8.78 4.05 -22.37
CA LYS A 95 -7.86 3.13 -23.06
C LYS A 95 -7.80 1.75 -22.39
N VAL A 96 -8.14 1.66 -21.10
CA VAL A 96 -8.15 0.41 -20.35
C VAL A 96 -9.39 0.37 -19.45
N LEU A 97 -10.12 -0.75 -19.47
CA LEU A 97 -11.19 -1.05 -18.53
C LEU A 97 -10.80 -2.27 -17.70
N ILE A 98 -10.93 -2.16 -16.38
CA ILE A 98 -10.40 -3.14 -15.43
C ILE A 98 -11.53 -3.64 -14.53
N ALA A 99 -11.66 -4.96 -14.41
CA ALA A 99 -12.56 -5.62 -13.47
C ALA A 99 -11.82 -6.72 -12.70
N ASN A 100 -11.44 -6.44 -11.45
CA ASN A 100 -10.63 -7.34 -10.62
C ASN A 100 -11.43 -7.91 -9.45
N SER A 101 -11.20 -9.19 -9.14
CA SER A 101 -11.68 -9.85 -7.90
C SER A 101 -13.20 -9.95 -7.72
N ASN A 102 -13.99 -9.60 -8.75
CA ASN A 102 -15.44 -9.68 -8.67
C ASN A 102 -15.92 -11.13 -8.62
N LEU A 103 -16.72 -11.45 -7.60
CA LEU A 103 -17.39 -12.74 -7.42
C LEU A 103 -18.88 -12.49 -7.20
N VAL A 104 -19.72 -13.41 -7.69
CA VAL A 104 -21.16 -13.35 -7.40
C VAL A 104 -21.34 -13.46 -5.87
N PRO A 105 -22.24 -12.70 -5.23
CA PRO A 105 -22.21 -12.52 -3.77
C PRO A 105 -22.21 -13.82 -2.94
N HIS A 106 -22.93 -14.86 -3.37
CA HIS A 106 -22.93 -16.16 -2.70
C HIS A 106 -21.55 -16.81 -2.62
N TRP A 107 -20.70 -16.57 -3.62
CA TRP A 107 -19.34 -17.10 -3.74
C TRP A 107 -18.25 -16.11 -3.33
N ALA A 108 -18.60 -14.92 -2.85
CA ALA A 108 -17.65 -13.89 -2.44
C ALA A 108 -17.04 -14.22 -1.06
N THR A 109 -16.42 -15.40 -0.94
CA THR A 109 -15.75 -15.91 0.26
C THR A 109 -14.26 -16.08 0.03
N GLN A 110 -13.50 -16.05 1.13
CA GLN A 110 -12.04 -16.22 1.08
C GLN A 110 -11.65 -17.60 0.53
N GLU A 111 -12.33 -18.66 0.99
CA GLU A 111 -12.11 -20.04 0.53
C GLU A 111 -12.27 -20.20 -0.98
N HIS A 112 -13.37 -19.67 -1.55
CA HIS A 112 -13.60 -19.77 -2.99
C HIS A 112 -12.62 -18.92 -3.80
N PHE A 113 -12.27 -17.74 -3.28
CA PHE A 113 -11.21 -16.93 -3.88
C PHE A 113 -9.89 -17.70 -3.94
N ASP A 114 -9.50 -18.38 -2.86
CA ASP A 114 -8.25 -19.15 -2.78
C ASP A 114 -8.25 -20.36 -3.73
N GLU A 115 -9.38 -21.05 -3.86
CA GLU A 115 -9.56 -22.12 -4.84
C GLU A 115 -9.32 -21.61 -6.28
N LEU A 116 -9.95 -20.49 -6.65
CA LEU A 116 -9.76 -19.88 -7.96
C LEU A 116 -8.33 -19.36 -8.16
N ALA A 117 -7.69 -18.84 -7.12
CA ALA A 117 -6.33 -18.34 -7.17
C ALA A 117 -5.33 -19.48 -7.40
N ALA A 118 -5.50 -20.61 -6.70
CA ALA A 118 -4.70 -21.82 -6.91
C ALA A 118 -4.84 -22.39 -8.33
N ARG A 119 -5.99 -22.17 -8.98
CA ARG A 119 -6.26 -22.53 -10.37
C ARG A 119 -5.79 -21.49 -11.39
N GLY A 120 -5.22 -20.36 -10.95
CA GLY A 120 -4.78 -19.26 -11.82
C GLY A 120 -5.91 -18.46 -12.46
N LEU A 121 -7.11 -18.48 -11.89
CA LEU A 121 -8.33 -17.89 -12.46
C LEU A 121 -8.67 -16.50 -11.93
N ILE A 122 -8.07 -16.10 -10.80
CA ILE A 122 -8.35 -14.83 -10.14
C ILE A 122 -7.06 -14.17 -9.63
N MET A 123 -7.15 -12.87 -9.38
CA MET A 123 -6.12 -12.03 -8.78
C MET A 123 -6.79 -11.11 -7.78
N TYR A 124 -6.14 -10.83 -6.65
CA TYR A 124 -6.64 -9.84 -5.70
C TYR A 124 -6.16 -8.45 -6.12
N GLY A 125 -7.07 -7.62 -6.60
CA GLY A 125 -6.75 -6.28 -7.09
C GLY A 125 -6.51 -5.23 -6.01
N GLN A 126 -6.90 -5.50 -4.76
CA GLN A 126 -7.04 -4.45 -3.74
C GLN A 126 -7.82 -3.25 -4.35
N MET A 127 -7.43 -2.01 -4.08
CA MET A 127 -7.96 -0.80 -4.68
C MET A 127 -7.02 -0.35 -5.79
N THR A 128 -5.83 0.16 -5.43
CA THR A 128 -4.91 0.80 -6.38
C THR A 128 -3.79 -0.10 -6.90
N ALA A 129 -3.68 -1.33 -6.37
CA ALA A 129 -2.71 -2.31 -6.83
C ALA A 129 -3.04 -2.79 -8.25
N GLY A 130 -4.24 -3.34 -8.43
CA GLY A 130 -4.71 -3.87 -9.72
C GLY A 130 -5.25 -2.81 -10.68
N SER A 131 -5.33 -1.54 -10.26
CA SER A 131 -5.77 -0.41 -11.07
C SER A 131 -4.65 0.57 -11.41
N TRP A 132 -3.41 0.23 -11.07
CA TRP A 132 -2.20 0.93 -11.52
C TRP A 132 -2.16 2.41 -11.16
N ILE A 133 -2.37 2.73 -9.88
CA ILE A 133 -2.29 4.12 -9.40
C ILE A 133 -1.75 4.19 -7.96
N TYR A 134 -0.94 3.22 -7.58
CA TYR A 134 -0.30 3.21 -6.28
C TYR A 134 0.97 4.06 -6.31
N ILE A 135 1.12 4.91 -5.30
CA ILE A 135 2.20 5.89 -5.17
C ILE A 135 2.98 5.70 -3.87
N GLY A 136 3.05 4.45 -3.40
CA GLY A 136 3.65 4.13 -2.11
C GLY A 136 2.80 4.60 -0.94
N THR A 137 3.44 4.66 0.22
CA THR A 137 2.84 5.05 1.50
C THR A 137 2.13 6.40 1.47
N GLN A 138 2.58 7.33 0.60
CA GLN A 138 1.99 8.66 0.46
C GLN A 138 0.51 8.62 0.08
N GLY A 139 0.07 7.59 -0.66
CA GLY A 139 -1.31 7.49 -1.14
C GLY A 139 -2.37 7.49 -0.05
N ILE A 140 -2.02 7.10 1.18
CA ILE A 140 -2.94 7.11 2.34
C ILE A 140 -2.54 8.12 3.42
N LEU A 141 -1.37 8.74 3.31
CA LEU A 141 -0.81 9.61 4.35
C LEU A 141 -1.78 10.74 4.74
N GLN A 142 -2.31 11.47 3.76
CA GLN A 142 -3.26 12.56 4.03
C GLN A 142 -4.54 12.04 4.69
N GLY A 143 -5.08 10.91 4.23
CA GLY A 143 -6.29 10.33 4.83
C GLY A 143 -6.09 9.95 6.31
N THR A 144 -4.94 9.36 6.63
CA THR A 144 -4.59 9.03 8.03
C THR A 144 -4.35 10.30 8.85
N TYR A 145 -3.65 11.29 8.31
CA TYR A 145 -3.45 12.60 8.94
C TYR A 145 -4.78 13.28 9.28
N GLU A 146 -5.71 13.36 8.32
CA GLU A 146 -7.01 14.00 8.50
C GLU A 146 -7.90 13.23 9.49
N THR A 147 -7.78 11.90 9.54
CA THR A 147 -8.47 11.08 10.54
C THR A 147 -8.05 11.48 11.96
N LEU A 148 -6.74 11.62 12.18
CA LEU A 148 -6.18 12.02 13.48
C LEU A 148 -6.46 13.49 13.81
N ALA A 149 -6.38 14.39 12.81
CA ALA A 149 -6.73 15.80 12.98
C ALA A 149 -8.21 15.98 13.35
N SER A 150 -9.09 15.21 12.70
CA SER A 150 -10.52 15.18 13.01
C SER A 150 -10.79 14.65 14.42
N LEU A 151 -10.07 13.59 14.85
CA LEU A 151 -10.13 13.10 16.22
C LEU A 151 -9.77 14.19 17.23
N ALA A 152 -8.63 14.87 17.04
CA ALA A 152 -8.20 15.95 17.92
C ALA A 152 -9.28 17.04 18.03
N LYS A 153 -9.83 17.47 16.89
CA LYS A 153 -10.92 18.45 16.85
C LYS A 153 -12.17 17.99 17.59
N GLN A 154 -12.59 16.74 17.41
CA GLN A 154 -13.79 16.18 18.07
C GLN A 154 -13.61 16.08 19.60
N GLN A 155 -12.39 15.84 20.07
CA GLN A 155 -12.06 15.84 21.50
C GLN A 155 -11.83 17.24 22.08
N GLY A 156 -11.92 18.29 21.25
CA GLY A 156 -11.65 19.67 21.65
C GLY A 156 -10.17 19.96 21.90
N TRP A 157 -9.26 19.12 21.39
CA TRP A 157 -7.82 19.34 21.47
C TRP A 157 -7.34 20.21 20.30
N PRO A 158 -6.37 21.12 20.51
CA PRO A 158 -5.79 21.90 19.42
C PRO A 158 -4.98 21.04 18.43
N SER A 159 -4.38 19.95 18.92
CA SER A 159 -3.63 18.93 18.16
C SER A 159 -3.48 17.65 19.00
N LEU A 160 -2.66 16.70 18.55
CA LEU A 160 -2.26 15.53 19.34
C LEU A 160 -1.04 15.80 20.23
N LYS A 161 -0.61 17.06 20.40
CA LYS A 161 0.52 17.39 21.29
C LYS A 161 0.31 16.87 22.72
N GLY A 162 1.29 16.11 23.20
CA GLY A 162 1.23 15.45 24.52
C GLY A 162 0.18 14.34 24.59
N LYS A 163 -0.24 13.79 23.45
CA LYS A 163 -1.12 12.60 23.35
C LYS A 163 -0.31 11.43 22.83
N PHE A 164 -0.65 10.26 23.37
CA PHE A 164 -0.08 8.99 22.99
C PHE A 164 -1.05 8.25 22.06
N VAL A 165 -0.59 7.82 20.88
CA VAL A 165 -1.36 7.00 19.93
C VAL A 165 -0.71 5.64 19.82
N LEU A 166 -1.46 4.59 20.19
CA LEU A 166 -1.07 3.20 20.00
C LEU A 166 -1.70 2.64 18.72
N THR A 167 -0.90 2.03 17.85
CA THR A 167 -1.40 1.29 16.68
C THR A 167 -0.44 0.14 16.31
N ALA A 168 -0.70 -0.57 15.22
CA ALA A 168 0.10 -1.68 14.73
C ALA A 168 0.12 -1.75 13.20
N GLY A 169 1.16 -2.39 12.66
CA GLY A 169 1.36 -2.64 11.24
C GLY A 169 2.06 -1.49 10.51
N LEU A 170 3.30 -1.74 10.09
CA LEU A 170 4.16 -0.89 9.27
C LEU A 170 4.29 -1.47 7.85
N GLY A 171 3.18 -1.92 7.25
CA GLY A 171 3.15 -2.31 5.83
C GLY A 171 3.07 -1.11 4.87
N GLY A 172 2.85 -1.36 3.58
CA GLY A 172 2.76 -0.29 2.55
C GLY A 172 1.82 0.86 2.89
N MET A 173 0.65 0.54 3.48
CA MET A 173 -0.33 1.54 3.90
C MET A 173 -0.20 1.91 5.39
N GLY A 174 -0.08 0.90 6.26
CA GLY A 174 0.05 1.11 7.71
C GLY A 174 1.31 1.88 8.11
N GLY A 175 2.35 1.85 7.27
CA GLY A 175 3.56 2.67 7.44
C GLY A 175 3.32 4.17 7.34
N ALA A 176 2.13 4.64 6.93
CA ALA A 176 1.78 6.06 6.94
C ALA A 176 1.35 6.58 8.34
N GLN A 177 0.91 5.67 9.22
CA GLN A 177 0.43 6.00 10.55
C GLN A 177 1.43 6.80 11.40
N PRO A 178 2.72 6.43 11.48
CA PRO A 178 3.67 7.10 12.36
C PRO A 178 3.91 8.55 11.95
N LEU A 179 4.17 8.80 10.66
CA LEU A 179 4.28 10.17 10.13
C LEU A 179 2.96 10.97 10.28
N ALA A 180 1.80 10.35 10.09
CA ALA A 180 0.51 11.02 10.30
C ALA A 180 0.30 11.45 11.76
N ILE A 181 0.78 10.65 12.72
CA ILE A 181 0.75 10.97 14.16
C ILE A 181 1.66 12.16 14.44
N THR A 182 2.91 12.16 13.96
CA THR A 182 3.87 13.24 14.24
C THR A 182 3.52 14.53 13.51
N MET A 183 2.93 14.47 12.31
CA MET A 183 2.35 15.65 11.63
C MET A 183 1.19 16.29 12.41
N ASN A 184 0.53 15.53 13.29
CA ASN A 184 -0.47 16.04 14.24
C ASN A 184 0.14 16.38 15.61
N GLU A 185 1.48 16.48 15.71
CA GLU A 185 2.25 16.75 16.92
C GLU A 185 2.17 15.65 18.00
N GLY A 186 1.69 14.46 17.67
CA GLY A 186 1.51 13.36 18.62
C GLY A 186 2.73 12.47 18.82
N VAL A 187 2.66 11.64 19.86
CA VAL A 187 3.60 10.54 20.12
C VAL A 187 2.96 9.23 19.65
N GLY A 188 3.64 8.48 18.79
CA GLY A 188 3.15 7.20 18.28
C GLY A 188 3.95 6.01 18.78
N LEU A 189 3.29 4.93 19.25
CA LEU A 189 3.86 3.60 19.37
C LEU A 189 3.21 2.67 18.34
N ILE A 190 4.00 2.15 17.42
CA ILE A 190 3.53 1.32 16.31
C ILE A 190 4.18 -0.04 16.38
N VAL A 191 3.39 -1.05 16.73
CA VAL A 191 3.87 -2.43 16.84
C VAL A 191 3.94 -3.08 15.46
N GLU A 192 5.09 -3.59 15.07
CA GLU A 192 5.30 -4.33 13.82
C GLU A 192 6.02 -5.64 14.11
N VAL A 193 5.52 -6.75 13.57
CA VAL A 193 6.07 -8.08 13.82
C VAL A 193 7.25 -8.40 12.91
N ASP A 194 7.30 -7.80 11.73
CA ASP A 194 8.33 -8.01 10.73
C ASP A 194 9.40 -6.90 10.79
N PRO A 195 10.62 -7.19 11.27
CA PRO A 195 11.69 -6.20 11.38
C PRO A 195 12.07 -5.58 10.03
N VAL A 196 11.94 -6.32 8.93
CA VAL A 196 12.26 -5.81 7.58
C VAL A 196 11.29 -4.70 7.19
N ARG A 197 10.02 -4.84 7.56
CA ARG A 197 9.01 -3.79 7.31
C ARG A 197 9.27 -2.55 8.12
N ALA A 198 9.56 -2.70 9.42
CA ALA A 198 9.87 -1.60 10.31
C ALA A 198 11.10 -0.82 9.83
N GLN A 199 12.18 -1.54 9.50
CA GLN A 199 13.42 -0.98 8.97
C GLN A 199 13.19 -0.18 7.69
N ARG A 200 12.40 -0.71 6.75
CA ARG A 200 12.05 0.01 5.52
C ARG A 200 11.38 1.36 5.80
N ARG A 201 10.59 1.48 6.87
CA ARG A 201 9.88 2.73 7.22
C ARG A 201 10.81 3.74 7.87
N LEU A 202 11.75 3.26 8.67
CA LEU A 202 12.84 4.08 9.20
C LEU A 202 13.68 4.67 8.06
N GLU A 203 14.08 3.85 7.08
CA GLU A 203 14.93 4.26 5.96
C GLU A 203 14.30 5.35 5.09
N ILE A 204 12.98 5.31 4.89
CA ILE A 204 12.25 6.33 4.12
C ILE A 204 11.76 7.50 4.98
N GLY A 205 12.10 7.54 6.27
CA GLY A 205 11.75 8.61 7.20
C GLY A 205 10.26 8.69 7.58
N TYR A 206 9.55 7.55 7.56
CA TYR A 206 8.15 7.46 7.98
C TYR A 206 7.99 7.00 9.44
N VAL A 207 9.04 6.47 10.05
CA VAL A 207 9.17 6.16 11.48
C VAL A 207 10.48 6.80 11.95
N ASP A 208 10.51 7.37 13.15
CA ASP A 208 11.68 8.09 13.68
C ASP A 208 12.65 7.15 14.40
N GLU A 209 12.13 6.24 15.22
CA GLU A 209 12.92 5.38 16.11
C GLU A 209 12.42 3.94 16.09
N LEU A 210 13.33 2.96 16.24
CA LEU A 210 12.99 1.54 16.35
C LEU A 210 13.50 0.95 17.66
N PHE A 211 12.67 0.11 18.27
CA PHE A 211 12.95 -0.62 19.50
C PHE A 211 12.58 -2.10 19.33
N ASP A 212 13.29 -2.97 20.01
CA ASP A 212 12.99 -4.40 20.16
C ASP A 212 12.66 -4.79 21.62
N ASP A 213 12.72 -3.82 22.54
CA ASP A 213 12.39 -3.96 23.94
C ASP A 213 11.18 -3.10 24.33
N LEU A 214 10.19 -3.72 24.98
CA LEU A 214 8.95 -3.05 25.37
C LEU A 214 9.16 -2.02 26.47
N ASP A 215 10.06 -2.28 27.43
CA ASP A 215 10.26 -1.38 28.57
C ASP A 215 10.90 -0.06 28.10
N ALA A 216 11.93 -0.15 27.26
CA ALA A 216 12.57 0.99 26.62
C ALA A 216 11.60 1.78 25.73
N ALA A 217 10.75 1.09 24.94
CA ALA A 217 9.76 1.75 24.11
C ALA A 217 8.71 2.51 24.94
N ILE A 218 8.22 1.92 26.04
CA ILE A 218 7.27 2.58 26.96
C ILE A 218 7.92 3.80 27.61
N GLN A 219 9.16 3.67 28.10
CA GLN A 219 9.89 4.79 28.68
C GLN A 219 9.99 5.94 27.70
N ARG A 220 10.37 5.66 26.44
CA ARG A 220 10.48 6.67 25.39
C ARG A 220 9.14 7.35 25.09
N VAL A 221 8.05 6.59 25.02
CA VAL A 221 6.68 7.13 24.86
C VAL A 221 6.34 8.10 26.00
N GLN A 222 6.60 7.71 27.25
CA GLN A 222 6.27 8.53 28.42
C GLN A 222 7.08 9.83 28.45
N GLU A 223 8.39 9.76 28.17
CA GLU A 223 9.27 10.92 28.08
C GLU A 223 8.82 11.88 26.97
N ALA A 224 8.57 11.36 25.76
CA ALA A 224 8.09 12.17 24.63
C ALA A 224 6.76 12.86 24.93
N THR A 225 5.83 12.11 25.54
CA THR A 225 4.50 12.61 25.86
C THR A 225 4.57 13.71 26.91
N ALA A 226 5.39 13.53 27.95
CA ALA A 226 5.60 14.53 28.99
C ALA A 226 6.27 15.81 28.46
N ASN A 227 7.20 15.68 27.51
CA ASN A 227 7.88 16.81 26.88
C ASN A 227 7.05 17.48 25.77
N GLY A 228 5.94 16.87 25.33
CA GLY A 228 5.14 17.33 24.19
C GLY A 228 5.91 17.27 22.87
N GLU A 229 6.81 16.29 22.74
CA GLU A 229 7.56 15.98 21.52
C GLU A 229 6.66 15.27 20.51
N ALA A 230 6.88 15.54 19.22
CA ALA A 230 6.29 14.77 18.14
C ALA A 230 7.31 13.70 17.70
N VAL A 231 7.05 12.44 18.04
CA VAL A 231 7.94 11.32 17.68
C VAL A 231 7.15 10.05 17.44
N SER A 232 7.61 9.25 16.50
CA SER A 232 7.08 7.94 16.18
C SER A 232 8.07 6.82 16.48
N ILE A 233 7.59 5.85 17.25
CA ILE A 233 8.37 4.76 17.82
C ILE A 233 7.82 3.45 17.23
N GLY A 234 8.62 2.76 16.43
CA GLY A 234 8.33 1.41 15.97
C GLY A 234 8.82 0.38 16.98
N LEU A 235 7.96 -0.53 17.42
CA LEU A 235 8.32 -1.65 18.30
C LEU A 235 8.25 -2.96 17.51
N ILE A 236 9.38 -3.66 17.41
CA ILE A 236 9.49 -4.96 16.74
C ILE A 236 8.93 -6.04 17.68
N ALA A 237 7.64 -6.32 17.56
CA ALA A 237 6.93 -7.29 18.39
C ALA A 237 5.58 -7.67 17.77
N ASN A 238 4.88 -8.63 18.39
CA ASN A 238 3.52 -8.97 17.99
C ASN A 238 2.50 -8.12 18.77
N ALA A 239 1.63 -7.40 18.06
CA ALA A 239 0.58 -6.58 18.68
C ALA A 239 -0.35 -7.38 19.62
N ALA A 240 -0.58 -8.67 19.33
CA ALA A 240 -1.38 -9.55 20.17
C ALA A 240 -0.76 -9.80 21.55
N ASP A 241 0.57 -9.67 21.67
CA ASP A 241 1.29 -9.80 22.93
C ASP A 241 1.46 -8.45 23.62
N ILE A 242 1.76 -7.40 22.84
CA ILE A 242 2.06 -6.06 23.37
C ILE A 242 0.81 -5.37 23.93
N TYR A 243 -0.34 -5.46 23.27
CA TYR A 243 -1.53 -4.71 23.71
C TYR A 243 -2.02 -5.18 25.09
N PRO A 244 -2.14 -6.48 25.36
CA PRO A 244 -2.41 -6.97 26.72
C PRO A 244 -1.33 -6.59 27.73
N ALA A 245 -0.05 -6.59 27.34
CA ALA A 245 1.04 -6.21 28.22
C ALA A 245 0.97 -4.73 28.64
N LEU A 246 0.59 -3.83 27.73
CA LEU A 246 0.37 -2.41 28.05
C LEU A 246 -0.79 -2.23 29.05
N VAL A 247 -1.90 -2.95 28.85
CA VAL A 247 -3.04 -2.94 29.79
C VAL A 247 -2.61 -3.44 31.18
N ALA A 248 -1.86 -4.53 31.24
CA ALA A 248 -1.37 -5.08 32.52
C ALA A 248 -0.42 -4.12 33.26
N ARG A 249 0.17 -3.16 32.55
CA ARG A 249 1.10 -2.14 33.07
C ARG A 249 0.46 -0.76 33.24
N ASP A 250 -0.85 -0.64 33.04
CA ASP A 250 -1.62 0.61 33.11
C ASP A 250 -1.06 1.73 32.21
N VAL A 251 -0.56 1.34 31.03
CA VAL A 251 -0.09 2.29 30.00
C VAL A 251 -1.25 2.54 29.03
N ILE A 252 -1.88 3.71 29.14
CA ILE A 252 -3.11 4.06 28.44
C ILE A 252 -2.83 5.10 27.34
N PRO A 253 -3.07 4.78 26.05
CA PRO A 253 -3.04 5.74 24.94
C PRO A 253 -4.25 6.70 24.94
#